data_AF-A0A538TYR6-F1
#
_entry.id   AF-A0A538TYR6-F1
#
_cell.length_a   1.000
_cell.length_b   1.000
_cell.length_c   1.000
_cell.angle_alpha   90.00
_cell.angle_beta   90.00
_cell.angle_gamma   90.00
#
_symmetry.space_group_name_H-M   'P 1'
#
loop_
_entity.id
_entity.type
_entity.pdbx_description
1 polymer ?
#
loop_
_entity_poly.entity_id
_entity_poly.type
_entity_poly.pdbx_seq_one_letter_code
_entity_poly.pdbx_strand_id
1 'polypeptide(L)'
;MKHIGILAHSGDGAALCFLKMVRGGARRLGAHQHPEITLSIRPRSRAGVALAVPEPKERGVIDRIIFEELCQGVISDASRAEVVGIIERMRVGGCDAVALACTEIPLLITPDVSPLPTLDSTRLLARAAFDRGIPRTGARESASGCDSDGSIRRVRELSTQLVQASPTRRASV
;
A
#
# COMPACT_ATOMS: atom_id res chain seq x y z
N MET A 1 24.04 -9.14 -8.32
CA MET A 1 22.91 -8.88 -7.39
C MET A 1 22.10 -10.16 -7.22
N LYS A 2 21.58 -10.44 -6.03
CA LYS A 2 20.68 -11.59 -5.80
C LYS A 2 19.23 -11.08 -5.80
N HIS A 3 18.36 -11.74 -6.54
CA HIS A 3 16.94 -11.39 -6.70
C HIS A 3 16.07 -12.55 -6.19
N ILE A 4 14.99 -12.24 -5.47
CA ILE A 4 14.09 -13.26 -4.90
C ILE A 4 12.65 -13.00 -5.34
N GLY A 5 12.00 -14.01 -5.92
CA GLY A 5 10.58 -13.96 -6.27
C GLY A 5 9.71 -14.68 -5.23
N ILE A 6 8.64 -14.02 -4.78
CA ILE A 6 7.57 -14.62 -3.97
C ILE A 6 6.36 -14.84 -4.88
N LEU A 7 6.03 -16.11 -5.13
CA LEU A 7 4.82 -16.53 -5.82
C LEU A 7 3.74 -16.87 -4.79
N ALA A 8 2.64 -16.11 -4.77
CA ALA A 8 1.58 -16.33 -3.80
C ALA A 8 0.16 -16.17 -4.35
N HIS A 9 -0.75 -16.98 -3.81
CA HIS A 9 -2.22 -16.87 -3.97
C HIS A 9 -2.92 -16.43 -2.67
N SER A 10 -2.20 -16.44 -1.53
CA SER A 10 -2.67 -15.97 -0.23
C SER A 10 -1.82 -14.78 0.21
N GLY A 11 -2.47 -13.66 0.56
CA GLY A 11 -1.78 -12.46 1.02
C GLY A 11 -0.97 -12.70 2.29
N ASP A 12 -1.53 -13.43 3.27
CA ASP A 12 -0.89 -13.66 4.57
C ASP A 12 0.41 -14.45 4.44
N GLY A 13 0.39 -15.55 3.67
CA GLY A 13 1.59 -16.36 3.43
C GLY A 13 2.67 -15.56 2.69
N ALA A 14 2.25 -14.76 1.70
CA ALA A 14 3.16 -13.89 0.94
C ALA A 14 3.84 -12.85 1.84
N ALA A 15 3.06 -12.19 2.69
CA ALA A 15 3.55 -11.20 3.64
C ALA A 15 4.53 -11.79 4.65
N LEU A 16 4.26 -13.00 5.18
CA LEU A 16 5.18 -13.68 6.10
C LEU A 16 6.53 -14.01 5.44
N CYS A 17 6.52 -14.53 4.21
CA CYS A 17 7.73 -14.78 3.44
C CYS A 17 8.52 -13.48 3.20
N PHE A 18 7.84 -12.42 2.78
CA PHE A 18 8.42 -11.10 2.57
C PHE A 18 9.09 -10.57 3.85
N LEU A 19 8.34 -10.54 4.96
CA LEU A 19 8.85 -10.07 6.25
C LEU A 19 10.05 -10.88 6.74
N LYS A 20 10.07 -12.19 6.51
CA LYS A 20 11.21 -13.03 6.87
C LYS A 20 12.45 -12.68 6.07
N MET A 21 12.31 -12.39 4.78
CA MET A 21 13.41 -11.98 3.90
C MET A 21 13.93 -10.60 4.30
N VAL A 22 13.05 -9.61 4.51
CA VAL A 22 13.45 -8.25 4.94
C VAL A 22 14.16 -8.29 6.30
N ARG A 23 13.56 -8.92 7.32
CA ARG A 23 14.17 -9.02 8.66
C ARG A 23 15.42 -9.90 8.68
N GLY A 24 15.48 -10.91 7.82
CA GLY A 24 16.67 -11.76 7.63
C GLY A 24 17.81 -11.01 6.95
N GLY A 25 17.49 -10.22 5.92
CA GLY A 25 18.41 -9.34 5.21
C GLY A 25 19.01 -8.31 6.14
N ALA A 26 18.19 -7.63 6.94
CA ALA A 26 18.66 -6.61 7.86
C ALA A 26 19.75 -7.10 8.83
N ARG A 27 19.63 -8.35 9.31
CA ARG A 27 20.64 -8.99 10.18
C ARG A 27 21.96 -9.32 9.49
N ARG A 28 21.96 -9.48 8.17
CA ARG A 28 23.12 -9.95 7.39
C ARG A 28 23.78 -8.85 6.57
N LEU A 29 23.01 -7.84 6.17
CA LEU A 29 23.41 -6.80 5.24
C LEU A 29 23.45 -5.40 5.90
N GLY A 30 22.78 -5.22 7.04
CA GLY A 30 22.68 -3.94 7.75
C GLY A 30 21.24 -3.43 7.83
N ALA A 31 21.00 -2.42 8.68
CA ALA A 31 19.67 -1.85 8.86
C ALA A 31 19.07 -1.40 7.53
N HIS A 32 17.79 -1.72 7.31
CA HIS A 32 17.03 -1.43 6.08
C HIS A 32 17.57 -2.07 4.79
N GLN A 33 18.63 -2.89 4.85
CA GLN A 33 19.17 -3.57 3.67
C GLN A 33 18.59 -4.96 3.47
N HIS A 34 18.09 -5.23 2.27
CA HIS A 34 17.62 -6.54 1.83
C HIS A 34 17.80 -6.69 0.32
N PRO A 35 17.90 -7.92 -0.22
CA PRO A 35 17.88 -8.11 -1.67
C PRO A 35 16.58 -7.56 -2.27
N GLU A 36 16.58 -7.29 -3.57
CA GLU A 36 15.35 -6.98 -4.28
C GLU A 36 14.39 -8.18 -4.20
N ILE A 37 13.16 -7.92 -3.78
CA ILE A 37 12.11 -8.93 -3.61
C ILE A 37 10.93 -8.55 -4.49
N THR A 38 10.58 -9.41 -5.43
CA THR A 38 9.34 -9.29 -6.20
C THR A 38 8.23 -10.04 -5.48
N LEU A 39 7.19 -9.34 -5.03
CA LEU A 39 6.01 -9.93 -4.42
C LEU A 39 4.86 -9.98 -5.43
N SER A 40 4.55 -11.16 -5.95
CA SER A 40 3.39 -11.37 -6.82
C SER A 40 2.26 -12.01 -6.03
N ILE A 41 1.20 -11.24 -5.79
CA ILE A 41 -0.05 -11.73 -5.20
C ILE A 41 -1.12 -11.70 -6.28
N ARG A 42 -1.50 -12.88 -6.78
CA ARG A 42 -2.58 -13.02 -7.76
C ARG A 42 -3.85 -13.45 -7.02
N PRO A 43 -4.89 -12.60 -6.92
CA PRO A 43 -6.15 -13.02 -6.34
C PRO A 43 -6.79 -14.10 -7.21
N ARG A 44 -7.52 -15.03 -6.58
CA ARG A 44 -8.31 -16.05 -7.29
C ARG A 44 -9.53 -15.44 -8.01
N SER A 45 -9.90 -14.19 -7.72
CA SER A 45 -11.03 -13.48 -8.32
C SER A 45 -10.68 -12.87 -9.69
N ARG A 46 -11.70 -12.69 -10.54
CA ARG A 46 -11.59 -12.03 -11.86
C ARG A 46 -11.37 -10.50 -11.78
N ALA A 47 -11.49 -9.90 -10.60
CA ALA A 47 -11.14 -8.50 -10.38
C ALA A 47 -9.61 -8.41 -10.21
N GLY A 48 -8.90 -8.27 -11.32
CA GLY A 48 -7.45 -8.17 -11.32
C GLY A 48 -7.01 -6.80 -10.81
N VAL A 49 -6.39 -6.75 -9.64
CA VAL A 49 -5.61 -5.58 -9.22
C VAL A 49 -4.24 -5.69 -9.90
N ALA A 50 -3.95 -4.79 -10.83
CA ALA A 50 -2.63 -4.71 -11.45
C ALA A 50 -1.67 -3.95 -10.51
N LEU A 51 -0.48 -4.49 -10.31
CA LEU A 51 0.57 -3.80 -9.54
C LEU A 51 1.40 -2.95 -10.50
N ALA A 52 1.49 -1.65 -10.20
CA ALA A 52 2.45 -0.74 -10.81
C ALA A 52 3.43 -0.24 -9.74
N VAL A 53 4.68 -0.05 -10.14
CA VAL A 53 5.74 0.53 -9.30
C VAL A 53 6.34 1.75 -10.02
N PRO A 54 6.87 2.74 -9.29
CA PRO A 54 7.57 3.87 -9.91
C PRO A 54 8.77 3.41 -10.74
N GLU A 55 9.14 4.22 -11.72
CA GLU A 55 10.30 3.99 -12.57
C GLU A 55 11.60 3.92 -11.74
N PRO A 56 12.68 3.26 -12.23
CA PRO A 56 13.95 3.17 -11.50
C PRO A 56 14.50 4.51 -10.99
N LYS A 57 14.38 5.59 -11.78
CA LYS A 57 14.85 6.93 -11.39
C LYS A 57 14.00 7.51 -10.25
N GLU A 58 12.68 7.33 -10.32
CA GLU A 58 11.74 7.80 -9.31
C GLU A 58 11.92 7.06 -7.98
N ARG A 59 12.22 5.76 -8.04
CA ARG A 59 12.56 4.97 -6.85
C ARG A 59 13.79 5.53 -6.13
N GLY A 60 14.81 5.97 -6.87
CA GLY A 60 15.98 6.63 -6.30
C GLY A 60 15.66 7.97 -5.63
N VAL A 61 14.74 8.74 -6.22
CA VAL A 61 14.24 9.99 -5.62
C VAL A 61 13.49 9.72 -4.31
N ILE A 62 12.57 8.76 -4.31
CA ILE A 62 11.80 8.37 -3.12
C ILE A 62 12.74 7.87 -2.01
N ASP A 63 13.70 7.01 -2.35
CA ASP A 63 14.70 6.48 -1.41
C ASP A 63 15.50 7.59 -0.72
N ARG A 64 16.03 8.53 -1.51
CA ARG A 64 16.73 9.73 -1.01
C ARG A 64 15.85 10.53 -0.06
N ILE A 65 14.62 10.87 -0.47
CA ILE A 65 13.69 11.65 0.36
C ILE A 65 13.40 10.93 1.68
N ILE A 66 13.15 9.62 1.66
CA ILE A 66 12.87 8.85 2.87
C ILE A 66 14.06 8.89 3.84
N PHE A 67 15.25 8.48 3.37
CA PHE A 67 16.37 8.24 4.28
C PHE A 67 17.16 9.50 4.64
N GLU A 68 17.31 10.43 3.70
CA GLU A 68 18.11 11.65 3.90
C GLU A 68 17.28 12.82 4.47
N GLU A 69 15.94 12.80 4.32
CA GLU A 69 15.07 13.86 4.83
C GLU A 69 14.09 13.36 5.88
N LEU A 70 13.15 12.47 5.53
CA LEU A 70 12.04 12.10 6.42
C LEU A 70 12.52 11.38 7.68
N CYS A 71 13.47 10.44 7.56
CA CYS A 71 14.10 9.78 8.70
C CYS A 71 14.90 10.74 9.59
N GLN A 72 15.27 11.92 9.08
CA GLN A 72 15.94 12.99 9.85
C GLN A 72 14.95 14.03 10.39
N GLY A 73 13.64 13.83 10.19
CA GLY A 73 12.59 14.75 10.62
C GLY A 73 12.44 15.99 9.72
N VAL A 74 13.06 16.00 8.54
CA VAL A 74 12.97 17.10 7.58
C VAL A 74 11.77 16.87 6.65
N ILE A 75 10.82 17.79 6.67
CA ILE A 75 9.64 17.80 5.78
C ILE A 75 9.70 19.05 4.93
N SER A 76 9.77 18.90 3.61
CA SER A 76 9.91 20.02 2.67
C SER A 76 8.82 19.99 1.60
N ASP A 77 8.40 21.18 1.16
CA ASP A 77 7.43 21.32 0.05
C ASP A 77 8.03 20.89 -1.29
N ALA A 78 9.35 21.01 -1.46
CA ALA A 78 10.06 20.50 -2.63
C ALA A 78 9.92 18.97 -2.73
N SER A 79 10.23 18.25 -1.66
CA SER A 79 10.09 16.79 -1.62
C SER A 79 8.63 16.36 -1.74
N ARG A 80 7.70 17.11 -1.15
CA ARG A 80 6.25 16.89 -1.33
C ARG A 80 5.87 16.99 -2.81
N ALA A 81 6.30 18.05 -3.50
CA ALA A 81 6.00 18.27 -4.91
C ALA A 81 6.61 17.17 -5.79
N GLU A 82 7.83 16.71 -5.51
CA GLU A 82 8.47 15.59 -6.21
C GLU A 82 7.65 14.30 -6.07
N VAL A 83 7.27 13.94 -4.84
CA VAL A 83 6.51 12.71 -4.59
C VAL A 83 5.08 12.81 -5.15
N VAL A 84 4.40 13.94 -5.02
CA VAL A 84 3.10 14.19 -5.67
C VAL A 84 3.20 14.04 -7.19
N GLY A 85 4.26 14.56 -7.81
CA GLY A 85 4.50 14.39 -9.23
C GLY A 85 4.69 12.93 -9.67
N ILE A 86 5.33 12.11 -8.84
CA ILE A 86 5.44 10.65 -9.09
C ILE A 86 4.05 9.99 -9.00
N ILE A 87 3.27 10.29 -7.96
CA ILE A 87 1.92 9.73 -7.80
C ILE A 87 1.01 10.14 -8.95
N GLU A 88 1.15 11.38 -9.46
CA GLU A 88 0.40 11.86 -10.62
C GLU A 88 0.76 11.07 -11.90
N ARG A 89 2.04 10.76 -12.11
CA ARG A 89 2.44 9.89 -13.24
C ARG A 89 1.90 8.47 -13.10
N MET A 90 1.85 7.94 -11.88
CA MET A 90 1.19 6.65 -11.62
C MET A 90 -0.32 6.72 -11.92
N ARG A 91 -1.00 7.82 -11.58
CA ARG A 91 -2.41 8.05 -11.92
C ARG A 91 -2.63 8.06 -13.43
N VAL A 92 -1.80 8.81 -14.16
CA VAL A 92 -1.84 8.85 -15.64
C VAL A 92 -1.54 7.47 -16.24
N GLY A 93 -0.70 6.67 -15.58
CA GLY A 93 -0.41 5.27 -15.92
C GLY A 93 -1.56 4.29 -15.64
N GLY A 94 -2.69 4.75 -15.08
CA GLY A 94 -3.89 3.94 -14.86
C GLY A 94 -4.00 3.34 -13.45
N CYS A 95 -3.23 3.81 -12.47
CA CYS A 95 -3.43 3.41 -11.08
C CYS A 95 -4.71 4.04 -10.51
N ASP A 96 -5.53 3.25 -9.83
CA ASP A 96 -6.75 3.71 -9.15
C ASP A 96 -6.49 4.18 -7.70
N ALA A 97 -5.37 3.76 -7.12
CA ALA A 97 -4.95 4.08 -5.75
C ALA A 97 -3.42 3.94 -5.61
N VAL A 98 -2.86 4.53 -4.56
CA VAL A 98 -1.44 4.44 -4.22
C VAL A 98 -1.25 3.91 -2.80
N ALA A 99 -0.33 2.97 -2.61
CA ALA A 99 0.05 2.49 -1.29
C ALA A 99 1.25 3.25 -0.75
N LEU A 100 1.09 3.88 0.42
CA LEU A 100 2.16 4.53 1.17
C LEU A 100 2.78 3.49 2.11
N ALA A 101 3.65 2.67 1.53
CA ALA A 101 4.14 1.42 2.14
C ALA A 101 5.37 1.60 3.07
N CYS A 102 5.96 2.79 3.10
CA CYS A 102 6.95 3.18 4.11
C CYS A 102 6.24 4.05 5.15
N THR A 103 6.53 3.84 6.43
CA THR A 103 5.85 4.50 7.54
C THR A 103 6.10 6.01 7.60
N GLU A 104 7.15 6.48 6.92
CA GLU A 104 7.57 7.87 6.81
C GLU A 104 6.80 8.63 5.73
N ILE A 105 6.41 7.97 4.63
CA ILE A 105 5.74 8.63 3.50
C ILE A 105 4.44 9.31 3.92
N PRO A 106 3.57 8.73 4.78
CA PRO A 106 2.38 9.40 5.30
C PRO A 106 2.64 10.72 6.06
N LEU A 107 3.87 10.99 6.52
CA LEU A 107 4.25 12.28 7.12
C LEU A 107 4.34 13.40 6.06
N LEU A 108 4.67 13.02 4.82
CA LEU A 108 4.84 13.92 3.68
C LEU A 108 3.62 13.94 2.76
N ILE A 109 2.94 12.80 2.60
CA ILE A 109 1.81 12.63 1.68
C ILE A 109 0.55 12.29 2.46
N THR A 110 -0.36 13.25 2.51
CA THR A 110 -1.66 13.14 3.15
C THR A 110 -2.78 12.92 2.12
N PRO A 111 -3.97 12.45 2.54
CA PRO A 111 -5.10 12.23 1.63
C PRO A 111 -5.56 13.47 0.86
N ASP A 112 -5.33 14.67 1.38
CA ASP A 112 -5.71 15.96 0.78
C ASP A 112 -4.75 16.44 -0.30
N VAL A 113 -3.45 16.09 -0.22
CA VAL A 113 -2.45 16.49 -1.22
C VAL A 113 -2.21 15.43 -2.28
N SER A 114 -2.62 14.18 -2.03
CA SER A 114 -2.40 13.07 -2.96
C SER A 114 -3.39 13.12 -4.13
N PRO A 115 -2.93 13.01 -5.38
CA PRO A 115 -3.82 12.93 -6.54
C PRO A 115 -4.53 11.57 -6.68
N LEU A 116 -4.10 10.56 -5.90
CA LEU A 116 -4.72 9.25 -5.81
C LEU A 116 -5.23 8.94 -4.39
N PRO A 117 -6.30 8.15 -4.23
CA PRO A 117 -6.66 7.54 -2.96
C PRO A 117 -5.47 6.81 -2.33
N THR A 118 -5.19 7.09 -1.05
CA THR A 118 -4.01 6.56 -0.36
C THR A 118 -4.37 5.36 0.53
N LEU A 119 -3.53 4.31 0.44
CA LEU A 119 -3.46 3.22 1.42
C LEU A 119 -2.29 3.48 2.35
N ASP A 120 -2.56 4.08 3.51
CA ASP A 120 -1.58 4.36 4.55
C ASP A 120 -1.30 3.10 5.39
N SER A 121 -0.12 2.52 5.20
CA SER A 121 0.32 1.32 5.93
C SER A 121 0.37 1.51 7.44
N THR A 122 0.78 2.69 7.93
CA THR A 122 0.84 3.03 9.37
C THR A 122 -0.56 2.98 9.96
N ARG A 123 -1.52 3.66 9.32
CA ARG A 123 -2.91 3.69 9.79
C ARG A 123 -3.59 2.32 9.70
N LEU A 124 -3.37 1.60 8.61
CA LEU A 124 -3.90 0.25 8.43
C LEU A 124 -3.37 -0.70 9.51
N LEU A 125 -2.08 -0.62 9.83
CA LEU A 125 -1.46 -1.44 10.87
C LEU A 125 -1.99 -1.08 12.26
N ALA A 126 -2.09 0.21 12.59
CA ALA A 126 -2.64 0.68 13.86
C ALA A 126 -4.10 0.21 14.06
N ARG A 127 -4.91 0.30 13.01
CA ARG A 127 -6.30 -0.19 13.04
C ARG A 127 -6.37 -1.70 13.22
N ALA A 128 -5.55 -2.45 12.50
CA ALA A 128 -5.51 -3.91 12.61
C ALA A 128 -5.05 -4.38 14.00
N ALA A 129 -4.16 -3.63 14.65
CA ALA A 129 -3.74 -3.88 16.03
C ALA A 129 -4.88 -3.59 17.02
N PHE A 130 -5.56 -2.45 16.86
CA PHE A 130 -6.72 -2.07 17.67
C PHE A 130 -7.85 -3.11 17.59
N ASP A 131 -8.24 -3.50 16.37
CA ASP A 131 -9.33 -4.46 16.14
C ASP A 131 -9.00 -5.86 16.70
N ARG A 132 -7.72 -6.23 16.85
CA ARG A 132 -7.28 -7.48 17.49
C ARG A 132 -7.17 -7.38 19.00
N GLY A 133 -6.78 -6.22 19.52
CA GLY A 133 -6.52 -6.00 20.95
C GLY A 133 -7.79 -5.75 21.77
N ILE A 134 -8.87 -5.29 21.13
CA ILE A 134 -10.14 -5.03 21.81
C ILE A 134 -11.13 -6.16 21.51
N PRO A 135 -11.63 -6.89 22.55
CA PRO A 135 -12.72 -7.83 22.38
C PRO A 135 -13.91 -7.09 21.77
N ARG A 136 -14.46 -7.61 20.66
CA ARG A 136 -15.70 -7.07 20.10
C ARG A 136 -16.86 -7.41 21.02
N THR A 137 -17.05 -6.66 22.11
CA THR A 137 -18.23 -6.75 22.96
C THR A 137 -19.42 -6.15 22.21
N GLY A 138 -20.29 -7.03 21.70
CA GLY A 138 -21.65 -6.69 21.30
C GLY A 138 -21.78 -5.63 20.21
N ALA A 139 -21.51 -5.98 18.95
CA ALA A 139 -22.11 -5.28 17.82
C ALA A 139 -22.38 -6.29 16.69
N ARG A 140 -23.67 -6.59 16.51
CA ARG A 140 -24.19 -7.11 15.25
C ARG A 140 -23.68 -6.25 14.10
N GLU A 141 -23.42 -6.90 12.97
CA GLU A 141 -23.15 -6.28 11.69
C GLU A 141 -24.09 -5.10 11.45
N SER A 142 -23.58 -3.89 11.63
CA SER A 142 -24.09 -2.70 10.97
C SER A 142 -22.87 -1.95 10.45
N ALA A 143 -22.84 -1.79 9.14
CA ALA A 143 -21.75 -1.20 8.36
C ALA A 143 -21.68 0.32 8.55
N SER A 144 -21.56 0.80 9.78
CA SER A 144 -21.40 2.22 10.07
C SER A 144 -20.74 2.43 11.43
N GLY A 145 -19.46 2.79 11.45
CA GLY A 145 -18.80 3.17 12.70
C GLY A 145 -17.32 3.46 12.55
N CYS A 146 -17.02 4.77 12.53
CA CYS A 146 -15.71 5.44 12.65
C CYS A 146 -14.81 5.48 11.40
N ASP A 147 -15.30 6.14 10.36
CA ASP A 147 -14.48 6.75 9.29
C ASP A 147 -14.58 8.29 9.42
N SER A 148 -13.74 8.89 10.26
CA SER A 148 -13.62 10.35 10.32
C SER A 148 -12.85 10.96 9.14
N ASP A 149 -12.17 10.13 8.35
CA ASP A 149 -11.23 10.60 7.31
C ASP A 149 -11.47 9.96 5.92
N GLY A 150 -12.53 9.17 5.78
CA GLY A 150 -13.00 8.65 4.48
C GLY A 150 -12.08 7.68 3.74
N SER A 151 -10.83 7.46 4.14
CA SER A 151 -9.89 6.59 3.41
C SER A 151 -10.28 5.11 3.45
N ILE A 152 -10.76 4.59 4.58
CA ILE A 152 -11.22 3.18 4.66
C ILE A 152 -12.57 3.03 3.98
N ARG A 153 -13.45 4.02 4.09
CA ARG A 153 -14.70 4.09 3.33
C ARG A 153 -14.42 4.08 1.83
N ARG A 154 -13.47 4.90 1.34
CA ARG A 154 -13.03 4.91 -0.07
C ARG A 154 -12.39 3.60 -0.48
N VAL A 155 -11.58 2.95 0.35
CA VAL A 155 -10.97 1.65 0.02
C VAL A 155 -12.01 0.53 0.02
N ARG A 156 -12.98 0.57 0.94
CA ARG A 156 -14.15 -0.31 0.94
C ARG A 156 -15.07 -0.02 -0.25
N GLU A 157 -15.27 1.23 -0.61
CA GLU A 157 -16.04 1.66 -1.78
C GLU A 157 -15.30 1.31 -3.07
N LEU A 158 -13.98 1.49 -3.18
CA LEU A 158 -13.14 1.05 -4.30
C LEU A 158 -13.15 -0.46 -4.40
N SER A 159 -12.95 -1.20 -3.31
CA SER A 159 -13.06 -2.67 -3.34
C SER A 159 -14.47 -3.13 -3.66
N THR A 160 -15.52 -2.43 -3.21
CA THR A 160 -16.92 -2.74 -3.55
C THR A 160 -17.24 -2.38 -5.01
N GLN A 161 -16.77 -1.24 -5.53
CA GLN A 161 -16.94 -0.77 -6.90
C GLN A 161 -16.14 -1.65 -7.88
N LEU A 162 -14.91 -2.05 -7.54
CA LEU A 162 -14.10 -3.01 -8.31
C LEU A 162 -14.74 -4.40 -8.31
N VAL A 163 -15.42 -4.81 -7.23
CA VAL A 163 -16.22 -6.05 -7.19
C VAL A 163 -17.50 -5.92 -8.03
N GLN A 164 -18.16 -4.76 -8.04
CA GLN A 164 -19.42 -4.52 -8.74
C GLN A 164 -19.28 -4.17 -10.24
N ALA A 165 -18.13 -3.64 -10.68
CA ALA A 165 -17.84 -3.31 -12.07
C ALA A 165 -17.51 -4.52 -12.96
N SER A 166 -17.50 -5.75 -12.41
CA SER A 166 -17.37 -6.97 -13.20
C SER A 166 -18.66 -7.23 -13.99
N PRO A 167 -18.65 -7.22 -15.34
CA PRO A 167 -19.84 -7.50 -16.11
C PRO A 167 -20.20 -8.98 -15.91
N THR A 168 -21.21 -9.24 -15.09
CA THR A 168 -21.99 -10.48 -15.14
C THR A 168 -22.74 -10.48 -16.47
N ARG A 169 -22.05 -10.90 -17.54
CA ARG A 169 -22.74 -11.25 -18.78
C ARG A 169 -23.62 -12.46 -18.44
N ARG A 170 -24.92 -12.18 -18.35
CA ARG A 170 -26.01 -13.15 -18.20
C ARG A 170 -25.71 -14.37 -19.07
N ALA A 171 -25.79 -15.54 -18.45
CA ALA A 171 -26.04 -16.76 -19.17
C ALA A 171 -27.32 -16.58 -20.00
N SER A 172 -27.23 -16.86 -21.29
CA SER A 172 -28.39 -17.01 -22.16
C SER A 172 -28.08 -18.13 -23.15
N VAL A 173 -28.76 -19.25 -22.88
CA VAL A 173 -29.12 -20.40 -23.73
C VAL A 173 -27.98 -21.24 -24.29
#